data_AF-A0A146MFD7-F1
#
_entry.id   AF-A0A146MFD7-F1
#
_cell.length_a   1.000
_cell.length_b   1.000
_cell.length_c   1.000
_cell.angle_alpha   90.00
_cell.angle_beta   90.00
_cell.angle_gamma   90.00
#
_symmetry.space_group_name_H-M   'P 1'
#
loop_
_entity.id
_entity.type
_entity.pdbx_description
1 polymer ?
#
loop_
_entity_poly.entity_id
_entity_poly.type
_entity_poly.pdbx_seq_one_letter_code
_entity_poly.pdbx_strand_id
1 'polypeptide(L)'
;MGGNLSSLDPMQVEVPNLEEHLQRDPYLRPYEREFRRRFAVMQDTMDKIEHEFGGLDGFVKSYQSYGIHVNEDNSISCKEWAPGAEQLYLTGAFNGWNRMSHPFVKGEYGLWTLHIPANPDRSCPVPHLSEIKVCVKKYNGEVVDRISPWATYVVKPPKHEGLTYKQLMWNPSEKYQLKEPHAERPRALKIYECHVGIASSEGKVGTYKEFAENIVPRIKKLGYNALQIMAIMEHAYYGSFGYQVTSFFAASSRCGTPDELKELIDVCHREGLYVLLDVVHSHASKNVLDGLNEFDGTDSCFFHAGSRGTHFLWDSRLFDYSQPEVLRFLISNLCWYYEEYGFDGFRFDGVTSMLYHNHGAQGFSGDYNEYFGLGVDTDALIYLMVANNILHKRYPQVITIAEDVSGMPGLCRPVSEAGVGFDYRLGMAIPDKWIELLKTKKDDDWEVGNIVHTLSNRRWMEKTIAYCESHDQALVGDKTIAFWLMDKEMYTGMSLLYGSNDIIDRGIALHKMIRLITHGLGGEGYLNFIGNEFGHPEWLDFPREGNNESYHYCRRQWNLVDDENLRYKQLNKFDIAMNHLESQYQWLSSGSGYVSWKHEEDKVIAFDRAGLLFVFNFH
;
A
#
# COMPACT_ATOMS: atom_id res chain seq x y z
N MET A 1 -16.46 -23.97 -3.34
CA MET A 1 -15.81 -24.32 -2.05
C MET A 1 -16.49 -25.57 -1.52
N GLY A 2 -15.71 -26.57 -1.09
CA GLY A 2 -16.24 -27.87 -0.66
C GLY A 2 -15.09 -28.75 -0.20
N GLY A 3 -14.21 -28.21 0.64
CA GLY A 3 -13.17 -28.98 1.32
C GLY A 3 -13.74 -29.63 2.58
N ASN A 4 -12.88 -30.35 3.31
CA ASN A 4 -13.31 -31.18 4.43
C ASN A 4 -14.00 -30.34 5.51
N LEU A 5 -13.45 -29.18 5.87
CA LEU A 5 -13.97 -28.36 6.96
C LEU A 5 -15.18 -27.52 6.56
N SER A 6 -15.21 -26.97 5.34
CA SER A 6 -16.36 -26.22 4.83
C SER A 6 -17.57 -27.11 4.54
N SER A 7 -17.39 -28.43 4.46
CA SER A 7 -18.49 -29.40 4.36
C SER A 7 -19.17 -29.71 5.70
N LEU A 8 -18.49 -29.43 6.82
CA LEU A 8 -19.06 -29.58 8.16
C LEU A 8 -20.07 -28.46 8.43
N ASP A 9 -20.96 -28.69 9.40
CA ASP A 9 -21.70 -27.57 9.99
C ASP A 9 -20.66 -26.59 10.58
N PRO A 10 -20.68 -25.28 10.23
CA PRO A 10 -19.73 -24.33 10.79
C PRO A 10 -19.62 -24.38 12.32
N MET A 11 -20.70 -24.73 13.03
CA MET A 11 -20.66 -24.85 14.49
C MET A 11 -19.81 -26.03 15.00
N GLN A 12 -19.48 -26.99 14.15
CA GLN A 12 -18.58 -28.11 14.46
C GLN A 12 -17.10 -27.79 14.19
N VAL A 13 -16.81 -26.68 13.49
CA VAL A 13 -15.45 -26.27 13.17
C VAL A 13 -14.82 -25.61 14.40
N GLU A 14 -13.78 -26.23 14.95
CA GLU A 14 -13.05 -25.69 16.09
C GLU A 14 -12.13 -24.54 15.66
N VAL A 15 -12.25 -23.40 16.34
CA VAL A 15 -11.40 -22.23 16.14
C VAL A 15 -10.70 -21.95 17.48
N PRO A 16 -9.35 -21.98 17.54
CA PRO A 16 -8.62 -22.03 18.81
C PRO A 16 -9.01 -20.94 19.83
N ASN A 17 -9.12 -19.68 19.42
CA ASN A 17 -9.30 -18.55 20.34
C ASN A 17 -10.57 -17.73 20.04
N LEU A 18 -11.56 -18.32 19.35
CA LEU A 18 -12.77 -17.58 18.98
C LEU A 18 -13.59 -17.14 20.20
N GLU A 19 -13.71 -17.98 21.23
CA GLU A 19 -14.51 -17.64 22.42
C GLU A 19 -13.92 -16.43 23.17
N GLU A 20 -12.60 -16.27 23.21
CA GLU A 20 -11.96 -15.07 23.78
C GLU A 20 -12.31 -13.80 22.99
N HIS A 21 -12.37 -13.91 21.66
CA HIS A 21 -12.78 -12.82 20.78
C HIS A 21 -14.25 -12.44 21.01
N LEU A 22 -15.13 -13.43 21.09
CA LEU A 22 -16.57 -13.22 21.36
C LEU A 22 -16.84 -12.69 22.78
N GLN A 23 -16.01 -13.03 23.77
CA GLN A 23 -16.11 -12.47 25.12
C GLN A 23 -15.63 -11.01 25.16
N ARG A 24 -14.59 -10.69 24.39
CA ARG A 24 -14.07 -9.32 24.25
C ARG A 24 -15.08 -8.41 23.57
N ASP A 25 -15.77 -8.91 22.56
CA ASP A 25 -16.86 -8.21 21.88
C ASP A 25 -18.11 -9.10 21.77
N PRO A 26 -19.00 -9.02 22.78
CA PRO A 26 -20.24 -9.81 22.81
C PRO A 26 -21.20 -9.54 21.65
N TYR A 27 -21.09 -8.39 20.95
CA TYR A 27 -21.91 -8.09 19.79
C TYR A 27 -21.58 -8.98 18.58
N LEU A 28 -20.43 -9.67 18.59
CA LEU A 28 -20.07 -10.66 17.56
C LEU A 28 -20.76 -12.01 17.74
N ARG A 29 -21.30 -12.33 18.92
CA ARG A 29 -21.87 -13.65 19.23
C ARG A 29 -22.98 -14.10 18.26
N PRO A 30 -23.91 -13.24 17.81
CA PRO A 30 -24.88 -13.61 16.77
C PRO A 30 -24.26 -14.07 15.44
N TYR A 31 -23.00 -13.67 15.17
CA TYR A 31 -22.28 -13.94 13.92
C TYR A 31 -21.21 -15.03 14.07
N GLU A 32 -21.16 -15.75 15.21
CA GLU A 32 -20.19 -16.83 15.46
C GLU A 32 -20.15 -17.84 14.31
N ARG A 33 -21.32 -18.22 13.79
CA ARG A 33 -21.44 -19.16 12.67
C ARG A 33 -20.67 -18.67 11.44
N GLU A 34 -20.70 -17.37 11.18
CA GLU A 34 -20.03 -16.76 10.03
C GLU A 34 -18.50 -16.73 10.23
N PHE A 35 -18.02 -16.41 11.43
CA PHE A 35 -16.61 -16.52 11.79
C PHE A 35 -16.07 -17.94 11.59
N ARG A 36 -16.78 -18.95 12.09
CA ARG A 36 -16.39 -20.36 11.94
C ARG A 36 -16.43 -20.80 10.47
N ARG A 37 -17.44 -20.37 9.71
CA ARG A 37 -17.54 -20.66 8.27
C ARG A 37 -16.34 -20.09 7.50
N ARG A 38 -16.01 -18.82 7.73
CA ARG A 38 -14.86 -18.16 7.08
C ARG A 38 -13.55 -18.86 7.43
N PHE A 39 -13.34 -19.19 8.70
CA PHE A 39 -12.17 -19.93 9.15
C PHE A 39 -12.07 -21.31 8.47
N ALA A 40 -13.18 -22.05 8.36
CA ALA A 40 -13.24 -23.34 7.69
C ALA A 40 -12.83 -23.25 6.22
N VAL A 41 -13.35 -22.24 5.50
CA VAL A 41 -13.03 -22.00 4.08
C VAL A 41 -11.55 -21.62 3.91
N MET A 42 -11.00 -20.81 4.82
CA MET A 42 -9.58 -20.46 4.80
C MET A 42 -8.70 -21.70 4.99
N GLN A 43 -9.01 -22.55 5.97
CA GLN A 43 -8.26 -23.78 6.22
C GLN A 43 -8.33 -24.75 5.04
N ASP A 44 -9.52 -24.96 4.46
CA ASP A 44 -9.66 -25.78 3.25
C ASP A 44 -8.85 -25.21 2.07
N THR A 45 -8.77 -23.88 1.95
CA THR A 45 -7.92 -23.22 0.95
C THR A 45 -6.44 -23.50 1.21
N MET A 46 -5.99 -23.42 2.47
CA MET A 46 -4.62 -23.77 2.87
C MET A 46 -4.29 -25.25 2.57
N ASP A 47 -5.21 -26.17 2.88
CA ASP A 47 -5.04 -27.60 2.62
C ASP A 47 -4.91 -27.88 1.11
N LYS A 48 -5.71 -27.20 0.29
CA LYS A 48 -5.59 -27.29 -1.17
C LYS A 48 -4.26 -26.76 -1.69
N ILE A 49 -3.79 -25.64 -1.14
CA ILE A 49 -2.47 -25.10 -1.49
C ILE A 49 -1.38 -26.14 -1.21
N GLU A 50 -1.45 -26.80 -0.06
CA GLU A 50 -0.46 -27.79 0.35
C GLU A 50 -0.52 -29.08 -0.50
N HIS A 51 -1.71 -29.58 -0.82
CA HIS A 51 -1.88 -30.91 -1.41
C HIS A 51 -2.15 -30.92 -2.92
N GLU A 52 -2.77 -29.88 -3.48
CA GLU A 52 -3.20 -29.83 -4.88
C GLU A 52 -2.35 -28.89 -5.74
N PHE A 53 -1.74 -27.85 -5.14
CA PHE A 53 -1.10 -26.76 -5.89
C PHE A 53 0.42 -26.70 -5.79
N GLY A 54 1.06 -27.84 -5.48
CA GLY A 54 2.51 -28.00 -5.47
C GLY A 54 3.19 -27.67 -4.14
N GLY A 55 2.44 -27.70 -3.03
CA GLY A 55 2.93 -27.37 -1.70
C GLY A 55 2.99 -25.87 -1.44
N LEU A 56 2.97 -25.47 -0.16
CA LEU A 56 2.99 -24.07 0.22
C LEU A 56 4.21 -23.31 -0.31
N ASP A 57 5.42 -23.87 -0.21
CA ASP A 57 6.64 -23.16 -0.64
C ASP A 57 6.66 -22.91 -2.16
N GLY A 58 6.26 -23.91 -2.96
CA GLY A 58 6.14 -23.77 -4.41
C GLY A 58 5.03 -22.78 -4.81
N PHE A 59 3.95 -22.71 -4.03
CA PHE A 59 2.86 -21.77 -4.26
C PHE A 59 3.31 -20.32 -4.04
N VAL A 60 3.91 -20.03 -2.88
CA VAL A 60 4.29 -18.66 -2.51
C VAL A 60 5.54 -18.15 -3.26
N LYS A 61 6.38 -19.06 -3.78
CA LYS A 61 7.54 -18.74 -4.62
C LYS A 61 7.28 -18.95 -6.11
N SER A 62 6.02 -18.87 -6.54
CA SER A 62 5.67 -19.07 -7.95
C SER A 62 6.40 -18.09 -8.87
N TYR A 63 6.75 -16.90 -8.37
CA TYR A 63 7.59 -15.90 -9.05
C TYR A 63 8.96 -16.45 -9.52
N GLN A 64 9.48 -17.53 -8.93
CA GLN A 64 10.74 -18.16 -9.35
C GLN A 64 10.59 -19.05 -10.59
N SER A 65 9.36 -19.39 -10.98
CA SER A 65 9.07 -20.25 -12.13
C SER A 65 8.18 -19.59 -13.18
N TYR A 66 7.21 -18.78 -12.76
CA TYR A 66 6.33 -18.01 -13.65
C TYR A 66 7.00 -16.74 -14.15
N GLY A 67 6.66 -16.32 -15.36
CA GLY A 67 7.34 -15.27 -16.10
C GLY A 67 8.46 -15.82 -16.97
N ILE A 68 9.49 -15.01 -17.18
CA ILE A 68 10.58 -15.28 -18.12
C ILE A 68 11.89 -15.24 -17.34
N HIS A 69 12.54 -16.40 -17.23
CA HIS A 69 13.70 -16.62 -16.38
C HIS A 69 14.92 -17.05 -17.18
N VAL A 70 16.08 -16.48 -16.86
CA VAL A 70 17.38 -16.96 -17.35
C VAL A 70 17.89 -18.00 -16.37
N ASN A 71 18.13 -19.23 -16.86
CA ASN A 71 18.65 -20.33 -16.07
C ASN A 71 20.18 -20.23 -15.92
N GLU A 72 20.75 -21.04 -15.01
CA GLU A 72 22.20 -21.05 -14.75
C GLU A 72 23.07 -21.39 -15.98
N ASP A 73 22.52 -22.14 -16.93
CA ASP A 73 23.17 -22.50 -18.19
C ASP A 73 22.97 -21.46 -19.31
N ASN A 74 22.43 -20.27 -18.98
CA ASN A 74 22.04 -19.19 -19.89
C ASN A 74 20.91 -19.54 -20.87
N SER A 75 20.24 -20.68 -20.72
CA SER A 75 18.97 -20.92 -21.40
C SER A 75 17.85 -20.09 -20.75
N ILE A 76 16.71 -19.98 -21.43
CA ILE A 76 15.54 -19.27 -20.92
C ILE A 76 14.40 -20.25 -20.68
N SER A 77 13.81 -20.19 -19.50
CA SER A 77 12.56 -20.87 -19.16
C SER A 77 11.45 -19.83 -19.03
N CYS A 78 10.33 -20.04 -19.71
CA CYS A 78 9.15 -19.20 -19.58
C CYS A 78 7.97 -20.03 -19.10
N LYS A 79 7.14 -19.45 -18.22
CA LYS A 79 5.88 -20.05 -17.80
C LYS A 79 4.81 -18.98 -17.59
N GLU A 80 3.68 -19.15 -18.26
CA GLU A 80 2.55 -18.21 -18.19
C GLU A 80 1.24 -18.95 -17.94
N TRP A 81 0.28 -18.27 -17.30
CA TRP A 81 -1.09 -18.76 -17.17
C TRP A 81 -2.02 -17.94 -18.07
N ALA A 82 -2.58 -18.60 -19.08
CA ALA A 82 -3.43 -17.98 -20.10
C ALA A 82 -4.45 -19.00 -20.61
N PRO A 83 -5.47 -19.36 -19.81
CA PRO A 83 -6.40 -20.44 -20.15
C PRO A 83 -7.24 -20.14 -21.40
N GLY A 84 -7.60 -18.87 -21.63
CA GLY A 84 -8.38 -18.40 -22.78
C GLY A 84 -7.60 -18.24 -24.09
N ALA A 85 -6.27 -18.40 -24.06
CA ALA A 85 -5.44 -18.29 -25.26
C ALA A 85 -5.54 -19.54 -26.16
N GLU A 86 -5.58 -19.33 -27.48
CA GLU A 86 -5.44 -20.41 -28.47
C GLU A 86 -3.99 -20.88 -28.53
N GLN A 87 -3.04 -19.94 -28.54
CA GLN A 87 -1.59 -20.21 -28.57
C GLN A 87 -0.80 -19.01 -28.03
N LEU A 88 0.30 -19.26 -27.31
CA LEU A 88 1.26 -18.23 -26.91
C LEU A 88 2.59 -18.34 -27.67
N TYR A 89 3.26 -17.20 -27.86
CA TYR A 89 4.62 -17.10 -28.38
C TYR A 89 5.43 -16.06 -27.62
N LEU A 90 6.75 -16.21 -27.61
CA LEU A 90 7.66 -15.15 -27.17
C LEU A 90 8.22 -14.41 -28.39
N THR A 91 8.17 -13.08 -28.36
CA THR A 91 8.76 -12.23 -29.39
C THR A 91 9.59 -11.13 -28.77
N GLY A 92 10.52 -10.56 -29.54
CA GLY A 92 11.32 -9.44 -29.09
C GLY A 92 12.40 -9.06 -30.09
N ALA A 93 13.26 -8.13 -29.69
CA ALA A 93 14.40 -7.73 -30.52
C ALA A 93 15.31 -8.93 -30.88
N PHE A 94 15.45 -9.90 -29.96
CA PHE A 94 16.31 -11.07 -30.10
C PHE A 94 15.95 -12.00 -31.27
N ASN A 95 14.69 -12.01 -31.72
CA ASN A 95 14.22 -12.85 -32.82
C ASN A 95 13.73 -12.04 -34.02
N GLY A 96 14.14 -10.76 -34.12
CA GLY A 96 13.73 -9.86 -35.19
C GLY A 96 12.22 -9.59 -35.20
N TRP A 97 11.57 -9.60 -34.03
CA TRP A 97 10.13 -9.40 -33.86
C TRP A 97 9.26 -10.46 -34.54
N ASN A 98 9.79 -11.65 -34.81
CA ASN A 98 9.01 -12.74 -35.38
C ASN A 98 8.06 -13.36 -34.33
N ARG A 99 6.80 -12.92 -34.38
CA ARG A 99 5.71 -13.29 -33.47
C ARG A 99 5.37 -14.78 -33.38
N MET A 100 5.87 -15.61 -34.30
CA MET A 100 5.49 -17.03 -34.38
C MET A 100 6.67 -17.99 -34.14
N SER A 101 7.87 -17.45 -33.95
CA SER A 101 9.12 -18.24 -33.97
C SER A 101 9.38 -19.06 -32.70
N HIS A 102 8.87 -18.63 -31.55
CA HIS A 102 9.11 -19.28 -30.25
C HIS A 102 7.78 -19.63 -29.56
N PRO A 103 7.07 -20.69 -30.02
CA PRO A 103 5.79 -21.09 -29.47
C PRO A 103 5.92 -21.69 -28.07
N PHE A 104 5.05 -21.30 -27.15
CA PHE A 104 4.88 -22.01 -25.90
C PHE A 104 4.12 -23.32 -26.12
N VAL A 105 4.40 -24.32 -25.28
CA VAL A 105 3.68 -25.58 -25.19
C VAL A 105 2.55 -25.45 -24.18
N LYS A 106 1.31 -25.72 -24.61
CA LYS A 106 0.13 -25.74 -23.74
C LYS A 106 0.21 -26.96 -22.80
N GLY A 107 0.19 -26.70 -21.51
CA GLY A 107 0.05 -27.69 -20.45
C GLY A 107 -1.39 -27.80 -19.94
N GLU A 108 -1.55 -28.47 -18.81
CA GLU A 108 -2.84 -28.58 -18.12
C GLU A 108 -3.25 -27.25 -17.48
N TYR A 109 -4.56 -27.12 -17.19
CA TYR A 109 -5.13 -25.97 -16.46
C TYR A 109 -4.83 -24.58 -17.05
N GLY A 110 -4.51 -24.50 -18.34
CA GLY A 110 -4.22 -23.25 -19.03
C GLY A 110 -2.81 -22.71 -18.79
N LEU A 111 -1.91 -23.54 -18.27
CA LEU A 111 -0.49 -23.22 -18.16
C LEU A 111 0.21 -23.37 -19.51
N TRP A 112 1.21 -22.53 -19.75
CA TRP A 112 2.01 -22.50 -20.96
C TRP A 112 3.47 -22.46 -20.59
N THR A 113 4.30 -23.27 -21.23
CA THR A 113 5.74 -23.31 -20.97
C THR A 113 6.56 -23.18 -22.24
N LEU A 114 7.72 -22.54 -22.17
CA LEU A 114 8.67 -22.42 -23.27
C LEU A 114 10.08 -22.56 -22.73
N HIS A 115 10.92 -23.31 -23.44
CA HIS A 115 12.35 -23.37 -23.17
C HIS A 115 13.12 -22.94 -24.42
N ILE A 116 14.01 -21.98 -24.27
CA ILE A 116 14.91 -21.51 -25.35
C ILE A 116 16.33 -21.85 -24.94
N PRO A 117 17.05 -22.71 -25.68
CA PRO A 117 18.41 -23.08 -25.34
C PRO A 117 19.35 -21.88 -25.43
N ALA A 118 20.47 -21.94 -24.70
CA ALA A 118 21.55 -20.96 -24.84
C ALA A 118 22.07 -20.92 -26.28
N ASN A 119 22.64 -19.78 -26.67
CA ASN A 119 23.31 -19.65 -27.96
C ASN A 119 24.50 -20.62 -28.06
N PRO A 120 25.01 -20.94 -29.28
CA PRO A 120 26.16 -21.83 -29.45
C PRO A 120 27.43 -21.39 -28.71
N ASP A 121 27.58 -20.09 -28.44
CA ASP A 121 28.67 -19.50 -27.64
C ASP A 121 28.39 -19.49 -26.12
N ARG A 122 27.30 -20.12 -25.69
CA ARG A 122 26.77 -20.18 -24.31
C ARG A 122 26.28 -18.85 -23.75
N SER A 123 26.09 -17.82 -24.59
CA SER A 123 25.43 -16.58 -24.18
C SER A 123 23.91 -16.75 -24.07
N CYS A 124 23.28 -15.88 -23.29
CA CYS A 124 21.82 -15.83 -23.18
C CYS A 124 21.21 -15.42 -24.53
N PRO A 125 20.19 -16.14 -25.04
CA PRO A 125 19.57 -15.82 -26.34
C PRO A 125 18.83 -14.48 -26.32
N VAL A 126 18.44 -13.98 -25.14
CA VAL A 126 17.81 -12.68 -24.94
C VAL A 126 18.74 -11.81 -24.09
N PRO A 127 19.46 -10.84 -24.69
CA PRO A 127 20.35 -9.96 -23.95
C PRO A 127 19.63 -9.14 -22.89
N HIS A 128 20.35 -8.74 -21.84
CA HIS A 128 19.86 -7.78 -20.85
C HIS A 128 19.37 -6.49 -21.53
N LEU A 129 18.26 -5.94 -21.05
CA LEU A 129 17.57 -4.74 -21.56
C LEU A 129 17.02 -4.87 -22.99
N SER A 130 16.99 -6.08 -23.56
CA SER A 130 16.27 -6.30 -24.81
C SER A 130 14.76 -6.31 -24.58
N GLU A 131 14.01 -5.71 -25.50
CA GLU A 131 12.55 -5.67 -25.45
C GLU A 131 11.97 -7.04 -25.78
N ILE A 132 11.03 -7.49 -24.95
CA ILE A 132 10.32 -8.76 -25.08
C ILE A 132 8.81 -8.57 -24.93
N LYS A 133 8.01 -9.42 -25.59
CA LYS A 133 6.55 -9.46 -25.50
C LYS A 133 6.05 -10.89 -25.59
N VAL A 134 4.94 -11.16 -24.90
CA VAL A 134 4.16 -12.38 -25.08
C VAL A 134 3.13 -12.11 -26.18
N CYS A 135 3.19 -12.84 -27.29
CA CYS A 135 2.16 -12.80 -28.31
C CYS A 135 1.06 -13.81 -27.96
N VAL A 136 -0.17 -13.33 -27.90
CA VAL A 136 -1.36 -14.12 -27.56
C VAL A 136 -2.21 -14.24 -28.81
N LYS A 137 -2.33 -15.47 -29.33
CA LYS A 137 -3.27 -15.79 -30.39
C LYS A 137 -4.62 -16.12 -29.75
N LYS A 138 -5.65 -15.36 -30.13
CA LYS A 138 -7.03 -15.56 -29.70
C LYS A 138 -7.74 -16.54 -30.64
N TYR A 139 -8.81 -17.18 -30.14
CA TYR A 139 -9.63 -18.11 -30.95
C TYR A 139 -10.32 -17.47 -32.16
N ASN A 140 -10.46 -16.13 -32.21
CA ASN A 140 -10.96 -15.41 -33.37
C ASN A 140 -9.89 -15.21 -34.48
N GLY A 141 -8.67 -15.72 -34.27
CA GLY A 141 -7.54 -15.60 -35.19
C GLY A 141 -6.67 -14.34 -35.01
N GLU A 142 -7.08 -13.41 -34.15
CA GLU A 142 -6.30 -12.20 -33.83
C GLU A 142 -5.06 -12.56 -33.01
N VAL A 143 -3.92 -11.92 -33.31
CA VAL A 143 -2.68 -12.03 -32.53
C VAL A 143 -2.39 -10.67 -31.90
N VAL A 144 -2.37 -10.63 -30.57
CA VAL A 144 -2.12 -9.42 -29.80
C VAL A 144 -0.83 -9.55 -29.00
N ASP A 145 -0.15 -8.43 -28.77
CA ASP A 145 1.05 -8.40 -27.93
C ASP A 145 0.67 -8.00 -26.50
N ARG A 146 1.33 -8.62 -25.52
CA ARG A 146 1.14 -8.39 -24.08
C ARG A 146 2.48 -8.35 -23.35
N ILE A 147 2.47 -7.68 -22.21
CA ILE A 147 3.50 -7.81 -21.18
C ILE A 147 3.17 -9.03 -20.32
N SER A 148 4.19 -9.76 -19.88
CA SER A 148 4.02 -10.86 -18.91
C SER A 148 3.42 -10.32 -17.59
N PRO A 149 2.41 -10.98 -17.01
CA PRO A 149 1.91 -10.67 -15.67
C PRO A 149 3.03 -10.66 -14.60
N TRP A 150 4.08 -11.44 -14.86
CA TRP A 150 5.24 -11.65 -13.98
C TRP A 150 6.46 -10.83 -14.42
N ALA A 151 6.27 -9.81 -15.27
CA ALA A 151 7.36 -8.93 -15.68
C ALA A 151 8.00 -8.23 -14.48
N THR A 152 9.33 -8.34 -14.37
CA THR A 152 10.12 -7.74 -13.28
C THR A 152 10.64 -6.34 -13.61
N TYR A 153 10.67 -5.98 -14.89
CA TYR A 153 11.06 -4.64 -15.33
C TYR A 153 10.36 -4.25 -16.62
N VAL A 154 9.65 -3.13 -16.58
CA VAL A 154 8.99 -2.53 -17.73
C VAL A 154 9.32 -1.05 -17.73
N VAL A 155 9.48 -0.44 -18.90
CA VAL A 155 9.92 0.96 -19.01
C VAL A 155 8.98 1.75 -19.90
N LYS A 156 8.81 3.04 -19.58
CA LYS A 156 8.12 3.98 -20.45
C LYS A 156 8.99 4.25 -21.68
N PRO A 157 8.47 4.11 -22.91
CA PRO A 157 9.22 4.48 -24.11
C PRO A 157 9.41 6.00 -24.20
N PRO A 158 10.38 6.47 -25.00
CA PRO A 158 10.45 7.88 -25.40
C PRO A 158 9.12 8.35 -26.01
N LYS A 159 8.72 9.61 -25.76
CA LYS A 159 7.42 10.15 -26.19
C LYS A 159 7.13 9.98 -27.69
N HIS A 160 8.14 9.94 -28.54
CA HIS A 160 7.99 9.79 -29.99
C HIS A 160 7.76 8.34 -30.45
N GLU A 161 8.01 7.35 -29.59
CA GLU A 161 7.82 5.91 -29.87
C GLU A 161 6.45 5.39 -29.41
N GLY A 162 5.73 6.15 -28.60
CA GLY A 162 4.39 5.80 -28.09
C GLY A 162 4.23 6.07 -26.60
N LEU A 163 3.11 5.60 -26.06
CA LEU A 163 2.77 5.73 -24.63
C LEU A 163 2.73 4.38 -23.88
N THR A 164 2.69 3.27 -24.61
CA THR A 164 2.62 1.92 -24.06
C THR A 164 3.96 1.49 -23.48
N TYR A 165 3.96 1.01 -22.25
CA TYR A 165 5.18 0.52 -21.61
C TYR A 165 5.74 -0.71 -22.33
N LYS A 166 7.05 -0.91 -22.19
CA LYS A 166 7.82 -1.97 -22.83
C LYS A 166 8.43 -2.87 -21.77
N GLN A 167 8.18 -4.18 -21.85
CA GLN A 167 8.89 -5.13 -21.01
C GLN A 167 10.31 -5.32 -21.50
N LEU A 168 11.28 -5.15 -20.60
CA LEU A 168 12.69 -5.39 -20.87
C LEU A 168 13.18 -6.60 -20.10
N MET A 169 14.08 -7.37 -20.71
CA MET A 169 14.73 -8.47 -20.03
C MET A 169 15.67 -7.96 -18.91
N TRP A 170 15.28 -8.14 -17.65
CA TRP A 170 16.10 -7.80 -16.50
C TRP A 170 16.99 -8.98 -16.11
N ASN A 171 18.25 -8.95 -16.56
CA ASN A 171 19.27 -9.96 -16.23
C ASN A 171 20.65 -9.28 -16.23
N PRO A 172 20.92 -8.36 -15.29
CA PRO A 172 22.22 -7.70 -15.20
C PRO A 172 23.32 -8.75 -14.94
N SER A 173 24.55 -8.46 -15.40
CA SER A 173 25.69 -9.36 -15.19
C SER A 173 26.08 -9.51 -13.72
N GLU A 174 25.82 -8.48 -12.93
CA GLU A 174 25.99 -8.48 -11.47
C GLU A 174 24.63 -8.13 -10.86
N LYS A 175 24.02 -9.08 -10.15
CA LYS A 175 22.74 -8.88 -9.46
C LYS A 175 23.00 -8.27 -8.09
N TYR A 176 22.27 -7.23 -7.71
CA TYR A 176 22.34 -6.68 -6.38
C TYR A 176 21.85 -7.71 -5.33
N GLN A 177 22.70 -7.97 -4.33
CA GLN A 177 22.34 -8.76 -3.15
C GLN A 177 22.15 -7.81 -1.97
N LEU A 178 21.02 -7.95 -1.28
CA LEU A 178 20.74 -7.23 -0.04
C LEU A 178 21.85 -7.50 0.97
N LYS A 179 22.37 -6.43 1.56
CA LYS A 179 23.52 -6.47 2.48
C LYS A 179 23.09 -6.38 3.92
N GLU A 180 22.00 -5.66 4.18
CA GLU A 180 21.47 -5.48 5.53
C GLU A 180 20.37 -6.51 5.81
N PRO A 181 20.24 -7.00 7.05
CA PRO A 181 19.07 -7.78 7.44
C PRO A 181 17.84 -6.89 7.57
N HIS A 182 16.66 -7.51 7.54
CA HIS A 182 15.40 -6.85 7.90
C HIS A 182 15.51 -6.09 9.23
N ALA A 183 14.87 -4.93 9.28
CA ALA A 183 14.83 -4.11 10.49
C ALA A 183 14.06 -4.83 11.62
N GLU A 184 14.44 -4.55 12.88
CA GLU A 184 13.70 -5.08 14.02
C GLU A 184 12.27 -4.51 14.06
N ARG A 185 11.30 -5.40 14.31
CA ARG A 185 9.89 -5.02 14.41
C ARG A 185 9.69 -3.99 15.53
N PRO A 186 9.26 -2.76 15.22
CA PRO A 186 9.11 -1.72 16.24
C PRO A 186 7.91 -2.00 17.15
N ARG A 187 8.02 -1.60 18.42
CA ARG A 187 6.96 -1.79 19.42
C ARG A 187 5.68 -0.99 19.07
N ALA A 188 5.86 0.21 18.54
CA ALA A 188 4.83 1.03 17.92
C ALA A 188 5.39 1.71 16.67
N LEU A 189 4.54 1.89 15.67
CA LEU A 189 4.93 2.48 14.39
C LEU A 189 4.84 4.00 14.45
N LYS A 190 5.92 4.66 14.03
CA LYS A 190 5.95 6.06 13.62
C LYS A 190 6.36 6.06 12.16
N ILE A 191 5.35 6.14 11.31
CA ILE A 191 5.43 5.95 9.87
C ILE A 191 5.62 7.29 9.18
N TYR A 192 6.64 7.36 8.32
CA TYR A 192 6.79 8.42 7.33
C TYR A 192 6.28 7.90 5.98
N GLU A 193 5.06 8.30 5.61
CA GLU A 193 4.46 8.00 4.32
C GLU A 193 5.11 8.87 3.23
N CYS A 194 5.56 8.23 2.16
CA CYS A 194 6.34 8.90 1.14
C CYS A 194 6.11 8.33 -0.25
N HIS A 195 6.39 9.15 -1.25
CA HIS A 195 6.41 8.78 -2.66
C HIS A 195 7.73 9.24 -3.26
N VAL A 196 8.54 8.30 -3.76
CA VAL A 196 9.92 8.56 -4.21
C VAL A 196 9.97 9.64 -5.30
N GLY A 197 9.10 9.52 -6.32
CA GLY A 197 9.07 10.42 -7.46
C GLY A 197 8.77 11.90 -7.16
N ILE A 198 8.12 12.23 -6.03
CA ILE A 198 7.82 13.63 -5.66
C ILE A 198 8.81 14.20 -4.64
N ALA A 199 9.72 13.37 -4.12
CA ALA A 199 10.60 13.76 -3.02
C ALA A 199 11.73 14.70 -3.45
N SER A 200 11.86 15.00 -4.76
CA SER A 200 12.79 16.01 -5.27
C SER A 200 12.29 17.44 -5.00
N SER A 201 13.20 18.40 -4.81
CA SER A 201 12.85 19.83 -4.83
C SER A 201 12.71 20.42 -6.23
N GLU A 202 13.24 19.72 -7.23
CA GLU A 202 13.08 20.06 -8.63
C GLU A 202 11.75 19.54 -9.15
N GLY A 203 11.14 20.23 -10.11
CA GLY A 203 9.94 19.75 -10.82
C GLY A 203 10.30 18.63 -11.80
N LYS A 204 10.70 17.47 -11.27
CA LYS A 204 11.04 16.24 -11.99
C LYS A 204 10.66 15.03 -11.14
N VAL A 205 10.68 13.85 -11.75
CA VAL A 205 10.60 12.59 -10.99
C VAL A 205 11.91 12.37 -10.23
N GLY A 206 11.85 12.31 -8.90
CA GLY A 206 12.97 11.93 -8.06
C GLY A 206 13.35 10.45 -8.19
N THR A 207 14.62 10.12 -7.96
CA THR A 207 15.13 8.74 -8.10
C THR A 207 15.26 8.00 -6.76
N TYR A 208 15.34 6.67 -6.80
CA TYR A 208 15.60 5.83 -5.61
C TYR A 208 16.91 6.23 -4.92
N LYS A 209 17.97 6.49 -5.70
CA LYS A 209 19.26 6.95 -5.19
C LYS A 209 19.18 8.33 -4.54
N GLU A 210 18.54 9.29 -5.22
CA GLU A 210 18.33 10.63 -4.64
C GLU A 210 17.55 10.56 -3.33
N PHE A 211 16.56 9.67 -3.24
CA PHE A 211 15.78 9.45 -2.01
C PHE A 211 16.63 8.84 -0.89
N ALA A 212 17.40 7.80 -1.20
CA ALA A 212 18.30 7.13 -0.26
C ALA A 212 19.33 8.12 0.33
N GLU A 213 19.94 8.95 -0.52
CA GLU A 213 20.98 9.90 -0.11
C GLU A 213 20.42 11.09 0.65
N ASN A 214 19.31 11.66 0.20
CA ASN A 214 18.87 12.98 0.66
C ASN A 214 17.68 12.94 1.62
N ILE A 215 16.85 11.90 1.57
CA ILE A 215 15.57 11.86 2.27
C ILE A 215 15.61 10.89 3.44
N VAL A 216 16.20 9.70 3.30
CA VAL A 216 16.34 8.73 4.41
C VAL A 216 17.03 9.36 5.64
N PRO A 217 18.14 10.13 5.51
CA PRO A 217 18.74 10.79 6.67
C PRO A 217 17.83 11.82 7.35
N ARG A 218 16.95 12.49 6.58
CA ARG A 218 15.97 13.44 7.12
C ARG A 218 14.92 12.71 7.95
N ILE A 219 14.37 11.62 7.43
CA ILE A 219 13.38 10.78 8.11
C ILE A 219 13.96 10.23 9.42
N LYS A 220 15.20 9.74 9.40
CA LYS A 220 15.88 9.27 10.61
C LYS A 220 16.02 10.37 11.65
N LYS A 221 16.45 11.57 11.24
CA LYS A 221 16.62 12.73 12.13
C LYS A 221 15.29 13.16 12.76
N LEU A 222 14.19 13.08 12.00
CA LEU A 222 12.83 13.35 12.47
C LEU A 222 12.35 12.41 13.57
N GLY A 223 12.98 11.24 13.75
CA GLY A 223 12.64 10.28 14.81
C GLY A 223 11.55 9.27 14.42
N TYR A 224 11.17 9.22 13.14
CA TYR A 224 10.37 8.14 12.59
C TYR A 224 11.16 6.82 12.61
N ASN A 225 10.45 5.71 12.73
CA ASN A 225 11.06 4.36 12.77
C ASN A 225 10.58 3.46 11.63
N ALA A 226 9.63 3.92 10.83
CA ALA A 226 9.12 3.19 9.68
C ALA A 226 8.88 4.13 8.49
N LEU A 227 9.05 3.63 7.26
CA LEU A 227 8.63 4.26 6.02
C LEU A 227 7.43 3.49 5.46
N GLN A 228 6.45 4.20 4.94
CA GLN A 228 5.44 3.64 4.02
C GLN A 228 5.74 4.18 2.63
N ILE A 229 6.28 3.34 1.75
CA ILE A 229 6.68 3.74 0.40
C ILE A 229 5.56 3.41 -0.57
N MET A 230 4.96 4.47 -1.11
CA MET A 230 3.88 4.40 -2.09
C MET A 230 4.41 4.31 -3.53
N ALA A 231 3.55 3.89 -4.44
CA ALA A 231 3.79 3.92 -5.89
C ALA A 231 5.02 3.13 -6.38
N ILE A 232 5.34 2.00 -5.72
CA ILE A 232 6.44 1.13 -6.11
C ILE A 232 6.04 0.11 -7.18
N MET A 233 4.87 -0.53 -7.05
CA MET A 233 4.35 -1.39 -8.11
C MET A 233 4.14 -0.56 -9.38
N GLU A 234 4.61 -1.06 -10.51
CA GLU A 234 4.59 -0.27 -11.73
C GLU A 234 3.16 0.03 -12.17
N HIS A 235 2.94 1.29 -12.50
CA HIS A 235 1.65 1.88 -12.88
C HIS A 235 1.90 2.81 -14.06
N ALA A 236 1.19 2.68 -15.18
CA ALA A 236 1.48 3.49 -16.37
C ALA A 236 1.05 4.96 -16.25
N TYR A 237 0.00 5.26 -15.49
CA TYR A 237 -0.51 6.62 -15.28
C TYR A 237 0.07 7.23 -14.01
N TYR A 238 0.97 8.21 -14.14
CA TYR A 238 1.67 8.80 -12.98
C TYR A 238 0.73 9.56 -12.04
N GLY A 239 -0.30 10.21 -12.57
CA GLY A 239 -1.34 10.88 -11.78
C GLY A 239 -2.27 9.95 -11.01
N SER A 240 -2.12 8.62 -11.13
CA SER A 240 -2.82 7.66 -10.27
C SER A 240 -2.23 7.52 -8.87
N PHE A 241 -1.08 8.17 -8.60
CA PHE A 241 -0.36 8.03 -7.34
C PHE A 241 0.12 6.59 -7.03
N GLY A 242 0.15 5.71 -8.03
CA GLY A 242 0.48 4.30 -7.84
C GLY A 242 -0.72 3.36 -7.77
N TYR A 243 -1.95 3.88 -7.67
CA TYR A 243 -3.14 3.06 -7.50
C TYR A 243 -3.58 2.31 -8.78
N GLN A 244 -3.21 2.78 -9.97
CA GLN A 244 -3.51 2.07 -11.22
C GLN A 244 -2.37 1.16 -11.66
N VAL A 245 -2.12 0.10 -10.89
CA VAL A 245 -1.05 -0.87 -11.15
C VAL A 245 -1.26 -1.60 -12.49
N THR A 246 -0.19 -1.68 -13.27
CA THR A 246 -0.13 -2.36 -14.58
C THR A 246 0.76 -3.60 -14.55
N SER A 247 1.88 -3.57 -13.83
CA SER A 247 2.83 -4.69 -13.73
C SER A 247 3.22 -4.93 -12.27
N PHE A 248 2.59 -5.94 -11.66
CA PHE A 248 2.62 -6.17 -10.21
C PHE A 248 3.99 -6.57 -9.68
N PHE A 249 4.83 -7.23 -10.48
CA PHE A 249 6.17 -7.69 -10.07
C PHE A 249 7.28 -6.70 -10.44
N ALA A 250 6.95 -5.62 -11.15
CA ALA A 250 7.91 -4.61 -11.57
C ALA A 250 7.97 -3.45 -10.57
N ALA A 251 9.17 -3.12 -10.12
CA ALA A 251 9.44 -1.85 -9.48
C ALA A 251 9.30 -0.71 -10.51
N SER A 252 8.70 0.42 -10.11
CA SER A 252 8.42 1.51 -11.04
C SER A 252 9.70 2.09 -11.64
N SER A 253 9.85 1.87 -12.94
CA SER A 253 11.02 2.29 -13.73
C SER A 253 11.24 3.80 -13.76
N ARG A 254 10.22 4.59 -13.41
CA ARG A 254 10.34 6.05 -13.36
C ARG A 254 11.36 6.54 -12.34
N CYS A 255 11.51 5.82 -11.23
CA CYS A 255 12.39 6.23 -10.13
C CYS A 255 13.78 5.58 -10.22
N GLY A 256 13.98 4.61 -11.12
CA GLY A 256 15.24 3.90 -11.28
C GLY A 256 15.05 2.43 -11.61
N THR A 257 16.11 1.66 -11.45
CA THR A 257 16.12 0.22 -11.73
C THR A 257 15.70 -0.62 -10.49
N PRO A 258 15.34 -1.90 -10.66
CA PRO A 258 15.07 -2.80 -9.54
C PRO A 258 16.20 -2.87 -8.50
N ASP A 259 17.46 -2.86 -8.95
CA ASP A 259 18.61 -2.91 -8.05
C ASP A 259 18.79 -1.60 -7.26
N GLU A 260 18.41 -0.47 -7.82
CA GLU A 260 18.42 0.82 -7.09
C GLU A 260 17.33 0.90 -6.03
N LEU A 261 16.20 0.22 -6.22
CA LEU A 261 15.20 0.06 -5.16
C LEU A 261 15.76 -0.81 -4.03
N LYS A 262 16.42 -1.93 -4.33
CA LYS A 262 17.07 -2.77 -3.30
C LYS A 262 18.12 -1.99 -2.51
N GLU A 263 18.92 -1.17 -3.19
CA GLU A 263 19.89 -0.27 -2.55
C GLU A 263 19.20 0.72 -1.59
N LEU A 264 18.06 1.29 -1.98
CA LEU A 264 17.26 2.15 -1.10
C LEU A 264 16.78 1.41 0.16
N ILE A 265 16.28 0.18 0.02
CA ILE A 265 15.82 -0.63 1.16
C ILE A 265 16.98 -0.94 2.11
N ASP A 266 18.14 -1.36 1.59
CA ASP A 266 19.36 -1.56 2.38
C ASP A 266 19.77 -0.29 3.14
N VAL A 267 19.68 0.89 2.51
CA VAL A 267 20.01 2.17 3.19
C VAL A 267 19.03 2.45 4.32
N CYS A 268 17.73 2.18 4.14
CA CYS A 268 16.75 2.30 5.21
C CYS A 268 17.05 1.33 6.38
N HIS A 269 17.35 0.06 6.08
CA HIS A 269 17.68 -0.94 7.10
C HIS A 269 18.96 -0.62 7.86
N ARG A 270 20.00 -0.11 7.18
CA ARG A 270 21.23 0.37 7.82
C ARG A 270 20.97 1.47 8.84
N GLU A 271 20.01 2.35 8.56
CA GLU A 271 19.57 3.40 9.47
C GLU A 271 18.57 2.89 10.54
N GLY A 272 18.26 1.59 10.56
CA GLY A 272 17.32 0.97 11.48
C GLY A 272 15.88 1.40 11.24
N LEU A 273 15.50 1.66 9.99
CA LEU A 273 14.15 2.04 9.58
C LEU A 273 13.44 0.83 8.99
N TYR A 274 12.26 0.54 9.53
CA TYR A 274 11.34 -0.46 8.99
C TYR A 274 10.73 0.05 7.68
N VAL A 275 10.57 -0.78 6.65
CA VAL A 275 10.06 -0.33 5.35
C VAL A 275 8.84 -1.13 4.93
N LEU A 276 7.72 -0.43 4.79
CA LEU A 276 6.43 -0.95 4.37
C LEU A 276 6.18 -0.60 2.91
N LEU A 277 5.72 -1.58 2.14
CA LEU A 277 5.27 -1.40 0.77
C LEU A 277 3.78 -1.09 0.74
N ASP A 278 3.36 -0.19 -0.14
CA ASP A 278 1.95 -0.05 -0.50
C ASP A 278 1.55 -1.09 -1.55
N VAL A 279 0.62 -1.96 -1.18
CA VAL A 279 0.15 -3.10 -1.99
C VAL A 279 -1.26 -2.82 -2.47
N VAL A 280 -1.41 -2.72 -3.78
CA VAL A 280 -2.71 -2.48 -4.44
C VAL A 280 -3.23 -3.79 -5.00
N HIS A 281 -3.75 -4.65 -4.13
CA HIS A 281 -4.39 -5.91 -4.54
C HIS A 281 -5.91 -5.79 -4.62
N SER A 282 -6.48 -4.60 -4.41
CA SER A 282 -7.91 -4.34 -4.49
C SER A 282 -8.44 -4.32 -5.93
N HIS A 283 -7.61 -3.87 -6.87
CA HIS A 283 -7.94 -3.75 -8.29
C HIS A 283 -6.66 -3.69 -9.15
N ALA A 284 -6.83 -3.70 -10.47
CA ALA A 284 -5.76 -3.45 -11.45
C ALA A 284 -6.20 -2.41 -12.48
N SER A 285 -5.24 -1.77 -13.14
CA SER A 285 -5.51 -0.88 -14.27
C SER A 285 -6.27 -1.61 -15.39
N LYS A 286 -7.20 -0.90 -16.05
CA LYS A 286 -7.90 -1.41 -17.23
C LYS A 286 -7.04 -1.47 -18.50
N ASN A 287 -5.78 -1.04 -18.43
CA ASN A 287 -4.87 -1.06 -19.57
C ASN A 287 -4.69 -2.47 -20.12
N VAL A 288 -4.93 -2.62 -21.42
CA VAL A 288 -4.84 -3.91 -22.13
C VAL A 288 -3.47 -4.15 -22.76
N LEU A 289 -2.78 -3.08 -23.17
CA LEU A 289 -1.51 -3.21 -23.92
C LEU A 289 -0.30 -3.40 -22.99
N ASP A 290 -0.29 -2.73 -21.84
CA ASP A 290 0.80 -2.76 -20.87
C ASP A 290 0.35 -3.15 -19.45
N GLY A 291 -0.93 -3.48 -19.27
CA GLY A 291 -1.48 -3.95 -18.00
C GLY A 291 -1.90 -5.43 -18.05
N LEU A 292 -2.47 -5.87 -16.93
CA LEU A 292 -2.94 -7.24 -16.73
C LEU A 292 -4.29 -7.53 -17.44
N ASN A 293 -5.02 -6.48 -17.85
CA ASN A 293 -6.35 -6.61 -18.43
C ASN A 293 -6.31 -7.33 -19.80
N GLU A 294 -7.24 -8.25 -20.01
CA GLU A 294 -7.34 -9.06 -21.23
C GLU A 294 -6.02 -9.73 -21.65
N PHE A 295 -5.24 -10.19 -20.67
CA PHE A 295 -3.95 -10.85 -20.91
C PHE A 295 -4.09 -12.01 -21.89
N ASP A 296 -4.96 -12.98 -21.62
CA ASP A 296 -5.20 -14.13 -22.50
C ASP A 296 -6.20 -13.86 -23.64
N GLY A 297 -6.62 -12.60 -23.79
CA GLY A 297 -7.63 -12.16 -24.76
C GLY A 297 -9.08 -12.27 -24.28
N THR A 298 -9.33 -12.70 -23.04
CA THR A 298 -10.66 -12.73 -22.41
C THR A 298 -10.80 -11.67 -21.32
N ASP A 299 -12.04 -11.34 -20.95
CA ASP A 299 -12.29 -10.40 -19.85
C ASP A 299 -12.16 -11.03 -18.45
N SER A 300 -11.90 -12.34 -18.35
CA SER A 300 -12.07 -13.11 -17.10
C SER A 300 -10.88 -13.98 -16.70
N CYS A 301 -9.69 -13.66 -17.22
CA CYS A 301 -8.44 -14.35 -16.86
C CYS A 301 -8.09 -14.16 -15.36
N PHE A 302 -7.61 -12.98 -14.98
CA PHE A 302 -7.30 -12.64 -13.58
C PHE A 302 -8.49 -11.99 -12.85
N PHE A 303 -9.53 -11.63 -13.57
CA PHE A 303 -10.62 -10.76 -13.12
C PHE A 303 -11.96 -11.48 -13.21
N HIS A 304 -12.96 -10.99 -12.50
CA HIS A 304 -14.33 -11.43 -12.77
C HIS A 304 -14.78 -10.98 -14.18
N ALA A 305 -15.73 -11.72 -14.76
CA ALA A 305 -16.36 -11.34 -16.03
C ALA A 305 -17.41 -10.23 -15.84
N GLY A 306 -17.67 -9.46 -16.90
CA GLY A 306 -18.76 -8.48 -16.94
C GLY A 306 -18.69 -7.39 -15.86
N SER A 307 -19.86 -6.99 -15.34
CA SER A 307 -19.96 -5.86 -14.40
C SER A 307 -19.29 -6.14 -13.04
N ARG A 308 -19.27 -7.40 -12.57
CA ARG A 308 -18.58 -7.78 -11.33
C ARG A 308 -17.06 -7.56 -11.43
N GLY A 309 -16.52 -7.64 -12.64
CA GLY A 309 -15.10 -7.44 -12.92
C GLY A 309 -14.65 -6.00 -13.08
N THR A 310 -15.54 -5.03 -12.93
CA THR A 310 -15.25 -3.61 -13.22
C THR A 310 -15.63 -2.73 -12.04
N HIS A 311 -14.67 -1.92 -11.57
CA HIS A 311 -14.93 -0.93 -10.54
C HIS A 311 -15.29 0.42 -11.18
N PHE A 312 -16.59 0.73 -11.27
CA PHE A 312 -17.07 1.89 -12.03
C PHE A 312 -16.50 3.25 -11.57
N LEU A 313 -16.31 3.45 -10.27
CA LEU A 313 -15.80 4.73 -9.73
C LEU A 313 -14.31 4.94 -10.00
N TRP A 314 -13.54 3.86 -10.09
CA TRP A 314 -12.08 3.91 -10.29
C TRP A 314 -11.67 3.58 -11.72
N ASP A 315 -12.64 3.18 -12.57
CA ASP A 315 -12.44 2.82 -13.96
C ASP A 315 -11.36 1.73 -14.13
N SER A 316 -11.45 0.70 -13.27
CA SER A 316 -10.44 -0.35 -13.07
C SER A 316 -11.04 -1.76 -13.07
N ARG A 317 -10.18 -2.80 -13.03
CA ARG A 317 -10.57 -4.23 -13.05
C ARG A 317 -10.46 -4.87 -11.67
N LEU A 318 -11.43 -5.74 -11.33
CA LEU A 318 -11.54 -6.41 -10.03
C LEU A 318 -11.17 -7.89 -10.13
N PHE A 319 -10.24 -8.32 -9.28
CA PHE A 319 -9.72 -9.68 -9.25
C PHE A 319 -10.80 -10.72 -8.94
N ASP A 320 -10.67 -11.91 -9.55
CA ASP A 320 -11.42 -13.08 -9.11
C ASP A 320 -10.62 -13.85 -8.05
N TYR A 321 -10.77 -13.45 -6.79
CA TYR A 321 -10.07 -14.07 -5.65
C TYR A 321 -10.45 -15.54 -5.42
N SER A 322 -11.50 -16.04 -6.07
CA SER A 322 -11.89 -17.45 -5.98
C SER A 322 -11.00 -18.36 -6.85
N GLN A 323 -10.25 -17.80 -7.82
CA GLN A 323 -9.37 -18.55 -8.70
C GLN A 323 -8.03 -18.86 -8.04
N PRO A 324 -7.61 -20.14 -7.99
CA PRO A 324 -6.32 -20.53 -7.38
C PRO A 324 -5.10 -19.84 -8.01
N GLU A 325 -5.09 -19.63 -9.33
CA GLU A 325 -3.96 -18.96 -10.00
C GLU A 325 -3.92 -17.45 -9.72
N VAL A 326 -5.07 -16.82 -9.42
CA VAL A 326 -5.12 -15.43 -8.93
C VAL A 326 -4.58 -15.35 -7.50
N LEU A 327 -5.00 -16.28 -6.63
CA LEU A 327 -4.43 -16.39 -5.27
C LEU A 327 -2.90 -16.61 -5.33
N ARG A 328 -2.44 -17.48 -6.23
CA ARG A 328 -1.02 -17.75 -6.48
C ARG A 328 -0.29 -16.47 -6.87
N PHE A 329 -0.83 -15.75 -7.85
CA PHE A 329 -0.26 -14.49 -8.34
C PHE A 329 -0.11 -13.45 -7.21
N LEU A 330 -1.19 -13.19 -6.47
CA LEU A 330 -1.21 -12.15 -5.44
C LEU A 330 -0.36 -12.52 -4.20
N ILE A 331 -0.43 -13.77 -3.72
CA ILE A 331 0.38 -14.21 -2.57
C ILE A 331 1.86 -14.30 -2.94
N SER A 332 2.16 -14.77 -4.16
CA SER A 332 3.53 -14.78 -4.67
C SER A 332 4.08 -13.37 -4.86
N ASN A 333 3.22 -12.39 -5.14
CA ASN A 333 3.62 -10.99 -5.21
C ASN A 333 4.05 -10.42 -3.85
N LEU A 334 3.30 -10.73 -2.78
CA LEU A 334 3.68 -10.35 -1.42
C LEU A 334 5.04 -10.95 -1.03
N CYS A 335 5.24 -12.24 -1.33
CA CYS A 335 6.51 -12.92 -1.02
C CYS A 335 7.66 -12.41 -1.90
N TRP A 336 7.39 -12.03 -3.15
CA TRP A 336 8.37 -11.39 -4.02
C TRP A 336 8.92 -10.10 -3.42
N TYR A 337 8.06 -9.18 -2.98
CA TYR A 337 8.54 -7.93 -2.39
C TYR A 337 9.23 -8.12 -1.03
N TYR A 338 8.81 -9.11 -0.24
CA TYR A 338 9.50 -9.46 1.00
C TYR A 338 10.89 -10.06 0.73
N GLU A 339 10.99 -11.09 -0.12
CA GLU A 339 12.23 -11.87 -0.32
C GLU A 339 13.21 -11.20 -1.32
N GLU A 340 12.73 -10.61 -2.43
CA GLU A 340 13.61 -10.02 -3.45
C GLU A 340 14.07 -8.61 -3.09
N TYR A 341 13.16 -7.78 -2.55
CA TYR A 341 13.42 -6.37 -2.27
C TYR A 341 13.67 -6.07 -0.79
N GLY A 342 13.36 -7.01 0.12
CA GLY A 342 13.61 -6.83 1.55
C GLY A 342 12.58 -5.98 2.28
N PHE A 343 11.38 -5.74 1.73
CA PHE A 343 10.35 -5.01 2.46
C PHE A 343 9.96 -5.76 3.74
N ASP A 344 9.74 -5.02 4.82
CA ASP A 344 9.44 -5.59 6.14
C ASP A 344 7.93 -5.79 6.36
N GLY A 345 7.08 -5.25 5.50
CA GLY A 345 5.63 -5.38 5.64
C GLY A 345 4.86 -4.61 4.58
N PHE A 346 3.55 -4.54 4.76
CA PHE A 346 2.63 -4.08 3.72
C PHE A 346 1.51 -3.22 4.29
N ARG A 347 1.14 -2.16 3.58
CA ARG A 347 -0.21 -1.59 3.64
C ARG A 347 -1.01 -2.13 2.47
N PHE A 348 -2.18 -2.70 2.75
CA PHE A 348 -3.13 -3.12 1.72
C PHE A 348 -4.07 -1.95 1.48
N ASP A 349 -3.97 -1.38 0.27
CA ASP A 349 -4.83 -0.29 -0.18
C ASP A 349 -6.23 -0.80 -0.58
N GLY A 350 -7.24 0.03 -0.35
CA GLY A 350 -8.60 -0.20 -0.84
C GLY A 350 -9.26 -1.44 -0.24
N VAL A 351 -8.92 -1.82 1.01
CA VAL A 351 -9.50 -3.00 1.68
C VAL A 351 -11.02 -2.88 1.79
N THR A 352 -11.56 -1.67 2.01
CA THR A 352 -13.02 -1.44 1.96
C THR A 352 -13.62 -1.91 0.61
N SER A 353 -12.96 -1.61 -0.51
CA SER A 353 -13.43 -1.98 -1.85
C SER A 353 -13.43 -3.50 -2.05
N MET A 354 -12.47 -4.19 -1.43
CA MET A 354 -12.37 -5.64 -1.43
C MET A 354 -13.44 -6.30 -0.56
N LEU A 355 -13.70 -5.76 0.64
CA LEU A 355 -14.57 -6.39 1.63
C LEU A 355 -16.04 -6.41 1.22
N TYR A 356 -16.49 -5.49 0.36
CA TYR A 356 -17.91 -5.34 0.03
C TYR A 356 -18.14 -5.33 -1.47
N HIS A 357 -19.18 -6.03 -1.92
CA HIS A 357 -19.58 -6.06 -3.34
C HIS A 357 -20.04 -4.69 -3.89
N ASN A 358 -20.39 -3.74 -3.02
CA ASN A 358 -20.69 -2.35 -3.39
C ASN A 358 -19.52 -1.39 -3.15
N HIS A 359 -18.35 -1.92 -2.79
CA HIS A 359 -17.10 -1.21 -2.63
C HIS A 359 -17.13 -0.06 -1.61
N GLY A 360 -17.98 -0.16 -0.58
CA GLY A 360 -18.12 0.89 0.43
C GLY A 360 -18.91 2.11 -0.04
N ALA A 361 -19.67 2.01 -1.14
CA ALA A 361 -20.55 3.09 -1.59
C ALA A 361 -21.73 3.36 -0.62
N GLN A 362 -22.00 2.45 0.31
CA GLN A 362 -22.94 2.65 1.42
C GLN A 362 -22.24 3.24 2.64
N GLY A 363 -22.95 4.05 3.44
CA GLY A 363 -22.45 4.48 4.75
C GLY A 363 -22.41 3.31 5.75
N PHE A 364 -21.53 3.43 6.74
CA PHE A 364 -21.40 2.48 7.84
C PHE A 364 -21.81 3.15 9.15
N SER A 365 -22.86 2.62 9.78
CA SER A 365 -23.40 3.17 11.04
C SER A 365 -22.73 2.59 12.29
N GLY A 366 -22.06 1.45 12.12
CA GLY A 366 -21.56 0.63 13.23
C GLY A 366 -22.49 -0.52 13.61
N ASP A 367 -23.63 -0.71 12.94
CA ASP A 367 -24.46 -1.91 13.09
C ASP A 367 -23.74 -3.12 12.48
N TYR A 368 -23.60 -4.20 13.26
CA TYR A 368 -22.82 -5.37 12.88
C TYR A 368 -23.43 -6.12 11.69
N ASN A 369 -24.72 -5.96 11.42
CA ASN A 369 -25.37 -6.54 10.24
C ASN A 369 -24.78 -6.03 8.92
N GLU A 370 -24.19 -4.83 8.93
CA GLU A 370 -23.53 -4.24 7.77
C GLU A 370 -22.21 -4.97 7.42
N TYR A 371 -21.59 -5.65 8.39
CA TYR A 371 -20.25 -6.26 8.27
C TYR A 371 -20.27 -7.79 8.16
N PHE A 372 -21.41 -8.42 8.45
CA PHE A 372 -21.57 -9.88 8.46
C PHE A 372 -22.77 -10.35 7.64
N GLY A 373 -23.30 -9.48 6.77
CA GLY A 373 -24.40 -9.79 5.85
C GLY A 373 -23.93 -10.24 4.45
N LEU A 374 -24.90 -10.39 3.54
CA LEU A 374 -24.67 -10.82 2.15
C LEU A 374 -23.93 -9.81 1.27
N GLY A 375 -23.74 -8.57 1.75
CA GLY A 375 -22.98 -7.54 1.05
C GLY A 375 -21.47 -7.74 1.09
N VAL A 376 -20.98 -8.63 1.95
CA VAL A 376 -19.55 -8.91 2.14
C VAL A 376 -19.04 -9.86 1.08
N ASP A 377 -17.95 -9.49 0.41
CA ASP A 377 -17.25 -10.37 -0.52
C ASP A 377 -16.44 -11.41 0.27
N THR A 378 -16.97 -12.64 0.32
CA THR A 378 -16.30 -13.73 1.02
C THR A 378 -14.99 -14.11 0.34
N ASP A 379 -14.90 -14.07 -1.00
CA ASP A 379 -13.73 -14.55 -1.72
C ASP A 379 -12.52 -13.64 -1.43
N ALA A 380 -12.74 -12.32 -1.47
CA ALA A 380 -11.74 -11.32 -1.11
C ALA A 380 -11.32 -11.42 0.36
N LEU A 381 -12.28 -11.60 1.28
CA LEU A 381 -11.99 -11.76 2.70
C LEU A 381 -11.15 -13.01 2.98
N ILE A 382 -11.45 -14.13 2.33
CA ILE A 382 -10.67 -15.37 2.45
C ILE A 382 -9.27 -15.18 1.90
N TYR A 383 -9.10 -14.50 0.76
CA TYR A 383 -7.79 -14.13 0.26
C TYR A 383 -6.97 -13.35 1.31
N LEU A 384 -7.56 -12.33 1.94
CA LEU A 384 -6.90 -11.55 2.98
C LEU A 384 -6.51 -12.40 4.20
N MET A 385 -7.40 -13.31 4.65
CA MET A 385 -7.10 -14.26 5.73
C MET A 385 -5.95 -15.21 5.37
N VAL A 386 -5.96 -15.77 4.16
CA VAL A 386 -4.91 -16.68 3.65
C VAL A 386 -3.58 -15.93 3.55
N ALA A 387 -3.57 -14.73 2.96
CA ALA A 387 -2.39 -13.90 2.81
C ALA A 387 -1.77 -13.56 4.18
N ASN A 388 -2.56 -13.06 5.13
CA ASN A 388 -2.07 -12.75 6.48
C ASN A 388 -1.60 -14.00 7.23
N ASN A 389 -2.31 -15.13 7.14
CA ASN A 389 -1.90 -16.38 7.76
C ASN A 389 -0.55 -16.89 7.21
N ILE A 390 -0.34 -16.82 5.90
CA ILE A 390 0.92 -17.22 5.25
C ILE A 390 2.05 -16.27 5.67
N LEU A 391 1.84 -14.95 5.53
CA LEU A 391 2.85 -13.94 5.85
C LEU A 391 3.32 -14.05 7.30
N HIS A 392 2.42 -14.10 8.27
CA HIS A 392 2.80 -14.14 9.68
C HIS A 392 3.43 -15.47 10.11
N LYS A 393 3.05 -16.59 9.49
CA LYS A 393 3.68 -17.89 9.76
C LYS A 393 5.09 -17.97 9.19
N ARG A 394 5.30 -17.41 8.01
CA ARG A 394 6.57 -17.48 7.27
C ARG A 394 7.55 -16.40 7.71
N TYR A 395 7.04 -15.20 8.00
CA TYR A 395 7.78 -14.01 8.36
C TYR A 395 7.23 -13.44 9.66
N PRO A 396 7.62 -13.95 10.84
CA PRO A 396 7.01 -13.55 12.12
C PRO A 396 7.15 -12.06 12.46
N GLN A 397 8.13 -11.38 11.86
CA GLN A 397 8.36 -9.96 12.07
C GLN A 397 7.49 -9.06 11.19
N VAL A 398 6.85 -9.61 10.15
CA VAL A 398 6.06 -8.85 9.19
C VAL A 398 4.96 -8.05 9.88
N ILE A 399 4.68 -6.88 9.34
CA ILE A 399 3.54 -6.05 9.73
C ILE A 399 2.62 -5.88 8.51
N THR A 400 1.32 -6.11 8.70
CA THR A 400 0.31 -5.77 7.70
C THR A 400 -0.68 -4.72 8.21
N ILE A 401 -0.96 -3.72 7.39
CA ILE A 401 -1.86 -2.59 7.68
C ILE A 401 -3.02 -2.61 6.69
N ALA A 402 -4.25 -2.50 7.16
CA ALA A 402 -5.43 -2.37 6.32
C ALA A 402 -5.86 -0.91 6.14
N GLU A 403 -6.04 -0.50 4.89
CA GLU A 403 -6.76 0.73 4.54
C GLU A 403 -8.25 0.44 4.41
N ASP A 404 -8.94 0.45 5.56
CA ASP A 404 -10.36 0.18 5.68
C ASP A 404 -11.10 1.34 6.38
N VAL A 405 -12.01 1.96 5.64
CA VAL A 405 -12.87 3.06 6.11
C VAL A 405 -14.06 2.51 6.89
N SER A 406 -14.53 1.28 6.59
CA SER A 406 -15.76 0.76 7.20
C SER A 406 -15.58 0.50 8.69
N GLY A 407 -14.39 0.09 9.12
CA GLY A 407 -14.13 -0.26 10.52
C GLY A 407 -14.59 -1.67 10.86
N MET A 408 -14.41 -2.62 9.92
CA MET A 408 -14.90 -3.99 10.07
C MET A 408 -14.42 -4.67 11.36
N PRO A 409 -15.33 -5.15 12.23
CA PRO A 409 -14.95 -5.86 13.45
C PRO A 409 -14.14 -7.12 13.17
N GLY A 410 -13.01 -7.28 13.87
CA GLY A 410 -12.14 -8.45 13.72
C GLY A 410 -11.14 -8.36 12.56
N LEU A 411 -11.10 -7.24 11.83
CA LEU A 411 -10.14 -7.01 10.75
C LEU A 411 -8.70 -7.08 11.26
N CYS A 412 -8.43 -6.43 12.40
CA CYS A 412 -7.11 -6.38 13.01
C CYS A 412 -6.94 -7.38 14.17
N ARG A 413 -7.60 -8.54 14.06
CA ARG A 413 -7.47 -9.66 15.01
C ARG A 413 -6.78 -10.86 14.35
N PRO A 414 -6.00 -11.66 15.10
CA PRO A 414 -5.32 -12.83 14.54
C PRO A 414 -6.29 -13.84 13.91
N VAL A 415 -5.81 -14.55 12.90
CA VAL A 415 -6.58 -15.61 12.22
C VAL A 415 -6.98 -16.75 13.18
N SER A 416 -6.21 -16.99 14.24
CA SER A 416 -6.55 -17.96 15.31
C SER A 416 -7.78 -17.56 16.14
N GLU A 417 -8.18 -16.29 16.09
CA GLU A 417 -9.42 -15.74 16.67
C GLU A 417 -10.54 -15.62 15.62
N ALA A 418 -10.37 -16.25 14.45
CA ALA A 418 -11.16 -16.04 13.23
C ALA A 418 -11.19 -14.56 12.73
N GLY A 419 -10.22 -13.74 13.13
CA GLY A 419 -10.02 -12.43 12.52
C GLY A 419 -9.42 -12.50 11.12
N VAL A 420 -9.32 -11.36 10.44
CA VAL A 420 -8.74 -11.28 9.09
C VAL A 420 -7.20 -11.35 9.13
N GLY A 421 -6.58 -10.98 10.24
CA GLY A 421 -5.16 -11.15 10.48
C GLY A 421 -4.28 -9.93 10.26
N PHE A 422 -4.84 -8.74 10.04
CA PHE A 422 -4.05 -7.51 9.99
C PHE A 422 -3.52 -7.12 11.37
N ASP A 423 -2.38 -6.44 11.43
CA ASP A 423 -1.84 -5.90 12.69
C ASP A 423 -2.44 -4.55 13.05
N TYR A 424 -2.68 -3.70 12.04
CA TYR A 424 -3.19 -2.34 12.19
C TYR A 424 -4.24 -2.02 11.13
N ARG A 425 -5.08 -1.03 11.41
CA ARG A 425 -5.88 -0.29 10.42
C ARG A 425 -5.58 1.19 10.47
N LEU A 426 -5.88 1.90 9.38
CA LEU A 426 -5.81 3.35 9.33
C LEU A 426 -6.98 4.01 10.07
N GLY A 427 -6.69 5.05 10.87
CA GLY A 427 -7.67 5.88 11.57
C GLY A 427 -8.30 6.94 10.66
N MET A 428 -8.97 6.52 9.59
CA MET A 428 -9.35 7.38 8.46
C MET A 428 -10.38 8.49 8.79
N ALA A 429 -11.16 8.34 9.87
CA ALA A 429 -12.09 9.37 10.33
C ALA A 429 -11.39 10.58 11.00
N ILE A 430 -10.11 10.44 11.39
CA ILE A 430 -9.38 11.49 12.10
C ILE A 430 -9.07 12.68 11.17
N PRO A 431 -8.48 12.50 9.98
CA PRO A 431 -8.32 13.59 9.02
C PRO A 431 -9.62 14.30 8.66
N ASP A 432 -10.69 13.55 8.38
CA ASP A 432 -12.00 14.12 8.03
C ASP A 432 -12.50 15.08 9.12
N LYS A 433 -12.30 14.74 10.39
CA LYS A 433 -12.66 15.61 11.52
C LYS A 433 -11.88 16.92 11.51
N TRP A 434 -10.57 16.87 11.28
CA TRP A 434 -9.76 18.08 11.21
C TRP A 434 -10.15 18.97 10.03
N ILE A 435 -10.37 18.38 8.85
CA ILE A 435 -10.82 19.11 7.67
C ILE A 435 -12.23 19.70 7.88
N GLU A 436 -13.17 18.95 8.48
CA GLU A 436 -14.51 19.44 8.82
C GLU A 436 -14.42 20.69 9.71
N LEU A 437 -13.64 20.63 10.80
CA LEU A 437 -13.47 21.74 11.73
C LEU A 437 -12.84 22.96 11.06
N LEU A 438 -11.76 22.77 10.29
CA LEU A 438 -11.04 23.86 9.62
C LEU A 438 -11.86 24.51 8.50
N LYS A 439 -12.72 23.75 7.82
CA LYS A 439 -13.53 24.22 6.69
C LYS A 439 -14.84 24.86 7.11
N THR A 440 -15.47 24.37 8.19
CA THR A 440 -16.87 24.68 8.49
C THR A 440 -17.10 25.40 9.81
N LYS A 441 -16.12 25.43 10.71
CA LYS A 441 -16.26 25.98 12.07
C LYS A 441 -15.23 27.08 12.34
N LYS A 442 -15.60 28.05 13.17
CA LYS A 442 -14.64 28.94 13.83
C LYS A 442 -14.07 28.24 15.05
N ASP A 443 -12.89 28.65 15.50
CA ASP A 443 -12.20 28.03 16.65
C ASP A 443 -13.07 28.01 17.92
N ASP A 444 -13.79 29.11 18.20
CA ASP A 444 -14.71 29.21 19.34
C ASP A 444 -15.87 28.16 19.29
N ASP A 445 -16.21 27.69 18.09
CA ASP A 445 -17.26 26.70 17.83
C ASP A 445 -16.72 25.27 17.80
N TRP A 446 -15.41 25.05 18.07
CA TRP A 446 -14.84 23.71 18.13
C TRP A 446 -15.31 22.98 19.39
N GLU A 447 -16.06 21.91 19.20
CA GLU A 447 -16.52 21.03 20.28
C GLU A 447 -15.38 20.08 20.69
N VAL A 448 -14.70 20.38 21.79
CA VAL A 448 -13.51 19.62 22.23
C VAL A 448 -13.88 18.19 22.62
N GLY A 449 -15.09 17.96 23.12
CA GLY A 449 -15.62 16.65 23.39
C GLY A 449 -15.83 15.82 22.12
N ASN A 450 -16.16 16.46 21.00
CA ASN A 450 -16.28 15.80 19.70
C ASN A 450 -14.90 15.41 19.16
N ILE A 451 -13.90 16.29 19.28
CA ILE A 451 -12.49 15.99 18.94
C ILE A 451 -12.00 14.77 19.73
N VAL A 452 -12.18 14.78 21.05
CA VAL A 452 -11.81 13.65 21.92
C VAL A 452 -12.54 12.38 21.51
N HIS A 453 -13.84 12.47 21.22
CA HIS A 453 -14.62 11.32 20.79
C HIS A 453 -14.04 10.73 19.50
N THR A 454 -13.80 11.52 18.46
CA THR A 454 -13.21 11.01 17.21
C THR A 454 -11.84 10.36 17.41
N LEU A 455 -10.96 10.96 18.22
CA LEU A 455 -9.62 10.42 18.46
C LEU A 455 -9.63 9.13 19.29
N SER A 456 -10.62 8.96 20.17
CA SER A 456 -10.70 7.80 21.08
C SER A 456 -11.69 6.72 20.65
N ASN A 457 -12.60 7.02 19.72
CA ASN A 457 -13.63 6.09 19.25
C ASN A 457 -13.06 5.05 18.28
N ARG A 458 -12.37 4.07 18.87
CA ARG A 458 -11.77 2.94 18.18
C ARG A 458 -11.98 1.65 18.95
N ARG A 459 -11.84 0.53 18.24
CA ARG A 459 -12.11 -0.79 18.79
C ARG A 459 -10.98 -1.21 19.73
N TRP A 460 -11.34 -1.68 20.91
CA TRP A 460 -10.35 -2.11 21.88
C TRP A 460 -9.59 -3.35 21.39
N MET A 461 -8.27 -3.37 21.55
CA MET A 461 -7.35 -4.43 21.08
C MET A 461 -7.25 -4.57 19.55
N GLU A 462 -7.79 -3.65 18.77
CA GLU A 462 -7.53 -3.54 17.32
C GLU A 462 -6.71 -2.28 17.09
N LYS A 463 -5.42 -2.44 16.73
CA LYS A 463 -4.50 -1.31 16.68
C LYS A 463 -4.84 -0.38 15.54
N THR A 464 -4.78 0.92 15.79
CA THR A 464 -5.08 1.95 14.80
C THR A 464 -3.86 2.85 14.61
N ILE A 465 -3.50 3.12 13.36
CA ILE A 465 -2.51 4.14 12.98
C ILE A 465 -3.26 5.46 12.83
N ALA A 466 -2.96 6.42 13.69
CA ALA A 466 -3.55 7.74 13.66
C ALA A 466 -2.71 8.70 12.81
N TYR A 467 -3.37 9.61 12.11
CA TYR A 467 -2.73 10.66 11.32
C TYR A 467 -3.68 11.83 11.18
N CYS A 468 -3.12 13.02 11.00
CA CYS A 468 -3.89 14.26 10.95
C CYS A 468 -4.40 14.57 9.53
N GLU A 469 -3.62 14.18 8.54
CA GLU A 469 -3.82 14.41 7.11
C GLU A 469 -2.98 13.37 6.36
N SER A 470 -3.45 12.89 5.21
CA SER A 470 -2.74 11.95 4.35
C SER A 470 -2.34 12.57 3.02
N HIS A 471 -1.79 11.75 2.14
CA HIS A 471 -1.58 12.08 0.74
C HIS A 471 -2.87 12.53 0.02
N ASP A 472 -4.06 12.05 0.41
CA ASP A 472 -5.34 12.47 -0.20
C ASP A 472 -5.61 13.96 -0.02
N GLN A 473 -5.48 14.48 1.20
CA GLN A 473 -5.66 15.91 1.49
C GLN A 473 -4.53 16.77 0.90
N ALA A 474 -3.38 16.16 0.60
CA ALA A 474 -2.29 16.85 -0.07
C ALA A 474 -2.51 16.99 -1.58
N LEU A 475 -3.39 16.18 -2.21
CA LEU A 475 -3.65 16.23 -3.65
C LEU A 475 -4.50 17.44 -4.06
N VAL A 476 -4.41 17.81 -5.34
CA VAL A 476 -5.19 18.89 -5.94
C VAL A 476 -6.69 18.65 -5.75
N GLY A 477 -7.38 19.63 -5.16
CA GLY A 477 -8.79 19.53 -4.82
C GLY A 477 -9.09 19.67 -3.33
N ASP A 478 -8.06 19.51 -2.48
CA ASP A 478 -8.10 19.85 -1.06
C ASP A 478 -6.89 20.71 -0.65
N LYS A 479 -6.78 21.06 0.63
CA LYS A 479 -5.65 21.80 1.21
C LYS A 479 -5.05 21.00 2.36
N THR A 480 -3.73 21.11 2.53
CA THR A 480 -3.05 20.64 3.75
C THR A 480 -3.55 21.40 4.97
N ILE A 481 -3.40 20.83 6.17
CA ILE A 481 -3.77 21.49 7.43
C ILE A 481 -3.05 22.84 7.55
N ALA A 482 -1.77 22.90 7.19
CA ALA A 482 -1.01 24.14 7.19
C ALA A 482 -1.64 25.20 6.28
N PHE A 483 -2.07 24.80 5.07
CA PHE A 483 -2.67 25.72 4.10
C PHE A 483 -4.13 26.08 4.44
N TRP A 484 -4.88 25.21 5.14
CA TRP A 484 -6.16 25.57 5.76
C TRP A 484 -6.00 26.62 6.86
N LEU A 485 -4.95 26.50 7.67
CA LEU A 485 -4.70 27.38 8.81
C LEU A 485 -4.15 28.76 8.42
N MET A 486 -3.31 28.81 7.39
CA MET A 486 -2.50 30.00 7.07
C MET A 486 -2.71 30.53 5.64
N ASP A 487 -3.20 29.70 4.71
CA ASP A 487 -3.47 30.05 3.30
C ASP A 487 -2.33 30.89 2.68
N LYS A 488 -2.66 31.89 1.86
CA LYS A 488 -1.72 32.81 1.20
C LYS A 488 -0.76 33.54 2.13
N GLU A 489 -1.06 33.68 3.43
CA GLU A 489 -0.15 34.34 4.37
C GLU A 489 1.15 33.54 4.54
N MET A 490 1.16 32.24 4.19
CA MET A 490 2.37 31.43 4.20
C MET A 490 3.47 31.99 3.26
N TYR A 491 3.09 32.66 2.16
CA TYR A 491 4.06 33.16 1.18
C TYR A 491 4.82 34.41 1.65
N THR A 492 4.24 35.18 2.56
CA THR A 492 4.78 36.49 3.00
C THR A 492 5.09 36.53 4.50
N GLY A 493 4.36 35.76 5.32
CA GLY A 493 4.43 35.78 6.77
C GLY A 493 5.35 34.73 7.40
N MET A 494 5.95 33.82 6.61
CA MET A 494 6.80 32.74 7.15
C MET A 494 8.24 33.16 7.44
N SER A 495 8.62 34.41 7.20
CA SER A 495 9.96 34.92 7.53
C SER A 495 10.10 35.29 9.01
N LEU A 496 11.29 35.06 9.56
CA LEU A 496 11.68 35.47 10.91
C LEU A 496 12.18 36.92 10.98
N LEU A 497 12.43 37.55 9.83
CA LEU A 497 12.95 38.92 9.75
C LEU A 497 11.86 39.98 9.91
N TYR A 498 10.59 39.59 9.74
CA TYR A 498 9.43 40.46 9.92
C TYR A 498 8.71 40.14 11.24
N GLY A 499 7.91 41.09 11.73
CA GLY A 499 7.19 41.01 13.01
C GLY A 499 6.14 39.90 13.07
N SER A 500 5.43 39.82 14.20
CA SER A 500 4.35 38.84 14.41
C SER A 500 3.23 39.00 13.37
N ASN A 501 2.68 37.87 12.94
CA ASN A 501 1.50 37.81 12.08
C ASN A 501 0.53 36.86 12.77
N ASP A 502 -0.57 37.39 13.28
CA ASP A 502 -1.52 36.63 14.12
C ASP A 502 -2.06 35.39 13.42
N ILE A 503 -2.22 35.41 12.08
CA ILE A 503 -2.66 34.27 11.28
C ILE A 503 -1.58 33.17 11.27
N ILE A 504 -0.32 33.55 11.08
CA ILE A 504 0.81 32.61 11.08
C ILE A 504 1.09 32.06 12.47
N ASP A 505 1.06 32.92 13.50
CA ASP A 505 1.32 32.50 14.87
C ASP A 505 0.21 31.54 15.35
N ARG A 506 -1.06 31.82 15.03
CA ARG A 506 -2.20 30.88 15.21
C ARG A 506 -1.99 29.57 14.45
N GLY A 507 -1.66 29.66 13.16
CA GLY A 507 -1.52 28.47 12.31
C GLY A 507 -0.39 27.55 12.75
N ILE A 508 0.76 28.12 13.16
CA ILE A 508 1.88 27.35 13.71
C ILE A 508 1.50 26.68 15.03
N ALA A 509 0.75 27.36 15.90
CA ALA A 509 0.30 26.79 17.17
C ALA A 509 -0.68 25.64 16.96
N LEU A 510 -1.76 25.86 16.19
CA LEU A 510 -2.78 24.85 15.93
C LEU A 510 -2.22 23.66 15.16
N HIS A 511 -1.33 23.86 14.19
CA HIS A 511 -0.67 22.75 13.49
C HIS A 511 0.07 21.82 14.45
N LYS A 512 0.84 22.38 15.40
CA LYS A 512 1.54 21.59 16.43
C LYS A 512 0.56 20.88 17.36
N MET A 513 -0.49 21.57 17.80
CA MET A 513 -1.49 21.02 18.71
C MET A 513 -2.29 19.87 18.09
N ILE A 514 -2.78 20.03 16.86
CA ILE A 514 -3.50 19.01 16.10
C ILE A 514 -2.64 17.75 15.95
N ARG A 515 -1.36 17.93 15.60
CA ARG A 515 -0.41 16.81 15.46
C ARG A 515 -0.16 16.11 16.79
N LEU A 516 0.13 16.85 17.85
CA LEU A 516 0.42 16.27 19.16
C LEU A 516 -0.79 15.59 19.78
N ILE A 517 -2.00 16.14 19.68
CA ILE A 517 -3.20 15.50 20.23
C ILE A 517 -3.55 14.23 19.44
N THR A 518 -3.42 14.25 18.11
CA THR A 518 -3.62 13.06 17.27
C THR A 518 -2.59 11.98 17.58
N HIS A 519 -1.32 12.35 17.69
CA HIS A 519 -0.22 11.47 18.03
C HIS A 519 -0.34 10.92 19.47
N GLY A 520 -0.85 11.72 20.41
CA GLY A 520 -1.00 11.36 21.83
C GLY A 520 -2.24 10.52 22.13
N LEU A 521 -3.36 10.76 21.45
CA LEU A 521 -4.67 10.17 21.81
C LEU A 521 -5.25 9.25 20.71
N GLY A 522 -4.87 9.45 19.45
CA GLY A 522 -5.56 8.90 18.28
C GLY A 522 -5.40 7.39 18.04
N GLY A 523 -4.32 6.77 18.51
CA GLY A 523 -4.06 5.36 18.19
C GLY A 523 -2.80 4.77 18.81
N GLU A 524 -2.43 3.59 18.30
CA GLU A 524 -1.30 2.74 18.71
C GLU A 524 -0.12 2.81 17.71
N GLY A 525 -0.26 3.65 16.69
CA GLY A 525 0.79 4.09 15.77
C GLY A 525 0.48 5.49 15.24
N TYR A 526 1.46 6.13 14.63
CA TYR A 526 1.33 7.44 14.02
C TYR A 526 1.83 7.42 12.58
N LEU A 527 1.20 8.18 11.70
CA LEU A 527 1.62 8.36 10.31
C LEU A 527 1.69 9.84 9.94
N ASN A 528 2.68 10.19 9.13
CA ASN A 528 2.84 11.51 8.51
C ASN A 528 3.19 11.37 7.03
N PHE A 529 2.52 12.14 6.17
CA PHE A 529 2.87 12.26 4.77
C PHE A 529 3.99 13.28 4.53
N ILE A 530 4.90 12.95 3.60
CA ILE A 530 6.11 13.71 3.25
C ILE A 530 5.86 15.22 3.06
N GLY A 531 6.46 16.03 3.93
CA GLY A 531 6.37 17.49 3.93
C GLY A 531 5.37 18.07 4.94
N ASN A 532 4.40 17.29 5.39
CA ASN A 532 3.39 17.78 6.34
C ASN A 532 4.00 17.99 7.74
N GLU A 533 5.12 17.35 8.07
CA GLU A 533 5.84 17.53 9.34
C GLU A 533 6.33 18.97 9.57
N PHE A 534 6.63 19.69 8.49
CA PHE A 534 7.06 21.08 8.54
C PHE A 534 6.00 22.05 8.01
N GLY A 535 4.77 21.56 7.75
CA GLY A 535 3.69 22.37 7.20
C GLY A 535 4.01 22.88 5.79
N HIS A 536 4.39 21.97 4.88
CA HIS A 536 4.63 22.30 3.48
C HIS A 536 3.44 23.09 2.89
N PRO A 537 3.68 24.23 2.23
CA PRO A 537 2.61 25.05 1.65
C PRO A 537 2.04 24.39 0.38
N GLU A 538 1.06 25.05 -0.26
CA GLU A 538 0.49 24.62 -1.53
C GLU A 538 -0.20 23.24 -1.45
N TRP A 539 -0.31 22.57 -2.58
CA TRP A 539 -0.86 21.24 -2.77
C TRP A 539 0.04 20.47 -3.75
N LEU A 540 -0.23 19.18 -3.87
CA LEU A 540 0.42 18.25 -4.78
C LEU A 540 -0.45 18.07 -6.02
N ASP A 541 0.11 18.34 -7.20
CA ASP A 541 -0.58 18.09 -8.47
C ASP A 541 0.36 17.38 -9.44
N PHE A 542 -0.09 16.23 -9.94
CA PHE A 542 0.70 15.41 -10.86
C PHE A 542 0.57 15.92 -12.29
N PRO A 543 1.58 15.70 -13.14
CA PRO A 543 1.49 15.99 -14.57
C PRO A 543 0.29 15.29 -15.20
N ARG A 544 -0.60 16.10 -15.81
CA ARG A 544 -1.80 15.66 -16.53
C ARG A 544 -2.20 16.70 -17.57
N GLU A 545 -3.10 16.33 -18.47
CA GLU A 545 -3.61 17.25 -19.50
C GLU A 545 -4.16 18.55 -18.89
N GLY A 546 -4.91 18.45 -17.79
CA GLY A 546 -5.52 19.59 -17.11
C GLY A 546 -4.55 20.61 -16.49
N ASN A 547 -3.25 20.30 -16.38
CA ASN A 547 -2.21 21.23 -15.94
C ASN A 547 -1.04 21.34 -16.91
N ASN A 548 -1.26 20.98 -18.18
CA ASN A 548 -0.25 20.98 -19.24
C ASN A 548 0.99 20.12 -18.92
N GLU A 549 0.80 18.95 -18.32
CA GLU A 549 1.87 18.02 -17.94
C GLU A 549 2.92 18.67 -17.02
N SER A 550 2.47 19.56 -16.12
CA SER A 550 3.35 20.32 -15.24
C SER A 550 3.85 19.47 -14.07
N TYR A 551 5.16 19.56 -13.81
CA TYR A 551 5.79 19.00 -12.61
C TYR A 551 5.97 20.05 -11.50
N HIS A 552 5.48 21.28 -11.68
CA HIS A 552 5.74 22.38 -10.75
C HIS A 552 5.26 22.10 -9.32
N TYR A 553 4.09 21.47 -9.16
CA TYR A 553 3.54 21.06 -7.87
C TYR A 553 3.83 19.59 -7.55
N CYS A 554 4.52 18.86 -8.43
CA CYS A 554 4.87 17.46 -8.25
C CYS A 554 6.27 17.33 -7.61
N ARG A 555 6.47 17.98 -6.46
CA ARG A 555 7.77 18.13 -5.79
C ARG A 555 7.64 18.40 -4.29
N ARG A 556 8.75 18.45 -3.56
CA ARG A 556 8.85 18.86 -2.14
C ARG A 556 9.88 19.98 -1.95
N GLN A 557 9.45 21.09 -1.37
CA GLN A 557 10.26 22.31 -1.22
C GLN A 557 11.16 22.25 0.04
N TRP A 558 12.21 21.42 0.01
CA TRP A 558 13.12 21.23 1.17
C TRP A 558 13.86 22.51 1.57
N ASN A 559 14.08 23.42 0.62
CA ASN A 559 14.66 24.73 0.90
C ASN A 559 13.87 25.53 1.95
N LEU A 560 12.55 25.32 2.07
CA LEU A 560 11.72 26.02 3.05
C LEU A 560 12.04 25.63 4.49
N VAL A 561 12.31 24.35 4.73
CA VAL A 561 12.63 23.83 6.06
C VAL A 561 14.12 23.97 6.40
N ASP A 562 14.97 23.99 5.38
CA ASP A 562 16.42 24.14 5.53
C ASP A 562 16.87 25.61 5.75
N ASP A 563 16.06 26.60 5.33
CA ASP A 563 16.39 28.02 5.53
C ASP A 563 16.19 28.47 6.98
N GLU A 564 17.28 28.90 7.62
CA GLU A 564 17.27 29.40 9.00
C GLU A 564 16.51 30.72 9.18
N ASN A 565 16.12 31.42 8.12
CA ASN A 565 15.32 32.64 8.20
C ASN A 565 13.81 32.37 8.09
N LEU A 566 13.38 31.13 7.88
CA LEU A 566 11.97 30.78 7.75
C LEU A 566 11.43 30.02 8.98
N ARG A 567 10.11 30.11 9.17
CA ARG A 567 9.38 29.53 10.30
C ARG A 567 9.06 28.04 10.16
N TYR A 568 9.15 27.46 8.96
CA TYR A 568 8.94 26.01 8.72
C TYR A 568 9.83 25.14 9.62
N LYS A 569 11.07 25.58 9.88
CA LYS A 569 11.99 24.89 10.81
C LYS A 569 11.43 24.75 12.23
N GLN A 570 10.51 25.63 12.67
CA GLN A 570 9.88 25.56 13.99
C GLN A 570 8.86 24.43 14.06
N LEU A 571 8.12 24.18 12.99
CA LEU A 571 7.22 23.04 12.86
C LEU A 571 8.03 21.75 12.80
N ASN A 572 9.07 21.73 11.97
CA ASN A 572 9.99 20.59 11.86
C ASN A 572 10.67 20.23 13.20
N LYS A 573 11.17 21.22 13.95
CA LYS A 573 11.76 21.00 15.28
C LYS A 573 10.76 20.46 16.29
N PHE A 574 9.50 20.88 16.19
CA PHE A 574 8.43 20.34 17.04
C PHE A 574 8.14 18.87 16.70
N ASP A 575 8.08 18.53 15.42
CA ASP A 575 7.87 17.14 14.99
C ASP A 575 9.02 16.22 15.44
N ILE A 576 10.27 16.66 15.30
CA ILE A 576 11.45 16.00 15.89
C ILE A 576 11.22 15.77 17.39
N ALA A 577 10.92 16.83 18.14
CA ALA A 577 10.75 16.73 19.59
C ALA A 577 9.60 15.78 19.96
N MET A 578 8.48 15.81 19.25
CA MET A 578 7.33 14.94 19.47
C MET A 578 7.71 13.47 19.28
N ASN A 579 8.35 13.10 18.16
CA ASN A 579 8.71 11.72 17.86
C ASN A 579 9.79 11.17 18.81
N HIS A 580 10.78 11.98 19.18
CA HIS A 580 11.82 11.57 20.14
C HIS A 580 11.29 11.48 21.57
N LEU A 581 10.34 12.35 21.95
CA LEU A 581 9.65 12.24 23.23
C LEU A 581 8.81 10.96 23.29
N GLU A 582 8.17 10.57 22.18
CA GLU A 582 7.51 9.27 22.07
C GLU A 582 8.50 8.12 22.25
N SER A 583 9.67 8.20 21.61
CA SER A 583 10.71 7.17 21.79
C SER A 583 11.13 7.03 23.26
N GLN A 584 11.10 8.12 24.04
CA GLN A 584 11.46 8.10 25.45
C GLN A 584 10.36 7.52 26.35
N TYR A 585 9.11 7.93 26.15
CA TYR A 585 7.99 7.60 27.06
C TYR A 585 7.07 6.49 26.55
N GLN A 586 7.19 6.12 25.26
CA GLN A 586 6.55 4.97 24.63
C GLN A 586 5.01 4.98 24.76
N TRP A 587 4.37 6.14 24.59
CA TRP A 587 2.93 6.24 24.77
C TRP A 587 2.13 5.56 23.65
N LEU A 588 2.63 5.49 22.41
CA LEU A 588 1.91 4.81 21.33
C LEU A 588 1.76 3.31 21.59
N SER A 589 2.76 2.70 22.23
CA SER A 589 2.72 1.28 22.62
C SER A 589 2.14 1.02 24.02
N SER A 590 1.62 2.07 24.67
CA SER A 590 0.89 1.99 25.93
C SER A 590 -0.62 1.92 25.68
N GLY A 591 -1.39 1.59 26.73
CA GLY A 591 -2.85 1.58 26.65
C GLY A 591 -3.45 2.94 26.25
N SER A 592 -4.75 2.94 25.94
CA SER A 592 -5.49 4.14 25.58
C SER A 592 -5.35 5.24 26.64
N GLY A 593 -5.32 6.50 26.19
CA GLY A 593 -5.26 7.65 27.08
C GLY A 593 -6.52 7.77 27.94
N TYR A 594 -6.35 8.11 29.22
CA TYR A 594 -7.46 8.41 30.13
C TYR A 594 -7.75 9.91 30.09
N VAL A 595 -8.86 10.29 29.47
CA VAL A 595 -9.26 11.70 29.35
C VAL A 595 -9.93 12.15 30.64
N SER A 596 -9.21 12.96 31.42
CA SER A 596 -9.69 13.49 32.71
C SER A 596 -10.52 14.76 32.54
N TRP A 597 -10.28 15.52 31.47
CA TRP A 597 -10.91 16.83 31.24
C TRP A 597 -11.14 17.10 29.76
N LYS A 598 -12.35 17.57 29.41
CA LYS A 598 -12.75 18.04 28.08
C LYS A 598 -13.76 19.18 28.25
N HIS A 599 -13.27 20.38 28.47
CA HIS A 599 -14.07 21.53 28.89
C HIS A 599 -14.35 22.45 27.72
N GLU A 600 -15.64 22.54 27.35
CA GLU A 600 -16.10 23.23 26.14
C GLU A 600 -15.96 24.75 26.22
N GLU A 601 -16.18 25.35 27.40
CA GLU A 601 -16.11 26.81 27.56
C GLU A 601 -14.66 27.31 27.49
N ASP A 602 -13.76 26.69 28.26
CA ASP A 602 -12.33 27.04 28.27
C ASP A 602 -11.54 26.43 27.10
N LYS A 603 -12.18 25.57 26.29
CA LYS A 603 -11.54 24.82 25.19
C LYS A 603 -10.31 24.01 25.63
N VAL A 604 -10.35 23.43 26.82
CA VAL A 604 -9.23 22.66 27.40
C VAL A 604 -9.48 21.15 27.32
N ILE A 605 -8.49 20.41 26.81
CA ILE A 605 -8.44 18.95 26.86
C ILE A 605 -7.26 18.53 27.72
N ALA A 606 -7.48 17.64 28.70
CA ALA A 606 -6.42 16.99 29.45
C ALA A 606 -6.60 15.47 29.53
N PHE A 607 -5.51 14.73 29.34
CA PHE A 607 -5.51 13.28 29.45
C PHE A 607 -4.16 12.73 29.90
N ASP A 608 -4.21 11.56 30.54
CA ASP A 608 -3.04 10.82 30.98
C ASP A 608 -2.75 9.67 30.00
N ARG A 609 -1.49 9.55 29.55
CA ARG A 609 -1.04 8.38 28.78
C ARG A 609 0.43 8.09 29.08
N ALA A 610 0.73 6.82 29.37
CA ALA A 610 2.09 6.37 29.71
C ALA A 610 2.77 7.17 30.85
N GLY A 611 2.00 7.60 31.85
CA GLY A 611 2.50 8.39 32.98
C GLY A 611 2.78 9.87 32.66
N LEU A 612 2.46 10.33 31.45
CA LEU A 612 2.49 11.73 31.07
C LEU A 612 1.09 12.34 31.17
N LEU A 613 1.02 13.58 31.66
CA LEU A 613 -0.16 14.42 31.59
C LEU A 613 -0.05 15.33 30.36
N PHE A 614 -0.99 15.19 29.43
CA PHE A 614 -1.13 16.06 28.27
C PHE A 614 -2.18 17.12 28.57
N VAL A 615 -1.88 18.39 28.26
CA VAL A 615 -2.81 19.52 28.43
C VAL A 615 -2.79 20.36 27.16
N PHE A 616 -3.95 20.51 26.54
CA PHE A 616 -4.17 21.31 25.35
C PHE A 616 -5.17 22.42 25.68
N ASN A 617 -4.81 23.66 25.33
CA ASN A 617 -5.72 24.79 25.40
C ASN A 617 -5.95 25.34 23.98
N PHE A 618 -7.16 25.13 23.45
CA PHE A 618 -7.57 25.57 22.11
C PHE A 618 -8.27 26.95 22.12
N HIS A 619 -8.32 27.65 23.25
CA HIS A 619 -8.95 28.97 23.36
C HIS A 619 -8.19 30.07 22.61
#